data_AF-A0A7J9KI34-F1
#
_entry.id   AF-A0A7J9KI34-F1
#
_cell.length_a   1.000
_cell.length_b   1.000
_cell.length_c   1.000
_cell.angle_alpha   90.00
_cell.angle_beta   90.00
_cell.angle_gamma   90.00
#
_symmetry.space_group_name_H-M   'P 1'
#
loop_
_entity.id
_entity.type
_entity.pdbx_description
1 polymer ?
#
loop_
_entity_poly.entity_id
_entity_poly.type
_entity_poly.pdbx_seq_one_letter_code
_entity_poly.pdbx_strand_id
1 'polypeptide(L)'
;MGRVAQCPSTMKILFGYIIVTVLLVLICMEPNQVEAQVEPPYPPRYEVKALREIAAELGKKDWNFSENPCNNKSSWFTPPPLHGSRAVNNSTVTCNCSFTNGECHIDGIYLVGQDLDGVLPRSLGKLSYIKTL
;
A
#
# COMPACT_ATOMS: atom_id res chain seq x y z
N MET A 1 24.61 69.09 -20.46
CA MET A 1 24.12 68.37 -19.25
C MET A 1 24.24 66.88 -19.50
N GLY A 2 25.38 66.28 -19.11
CA GLY A 2 25.60 64.84 -19.26
C GLY A 2 24.71 64.08 -18.27
N ARG A 3 24.01 63.05 -18.75
CA ARG A 3 23.27 62.13 -17.87
C ARG A 3 24.30 61.30 -17.10
N VAL A 4 24.30 61.43 -15.78
CA VAL A 4 25.10 60.55 -14.91
C VAL A 4 24.49 59.15 -14.99
N ALA A 5 25.24 58.23 -15.57
CA ALA A 5 24.89 56.82 -15.56
C ALA A 5 24.98 56.32 -14.11
N GLN A 6 23.82 56.09 -13.48
CA GLN A 6 23.75 55.53 -12.14
C GLN A 6 24.10 54.04 -12.22
N CYS A 7 25.38 53.68 -12.04
CA CYS A 7 25.78 52.28 -11.94
C CYS A 7 25.13 51.65 -10.70
N PRO A 8 24.30 50.60 -10.85
CA PRO A 8 23.76 49.88 -9.72
C PRO A 8 24.92 49.30 -8.89
N SER A 9 24.94 49.54 -7.58
CA SER A 9 25.90 48.90 -6.69
C SER A 9 25.81 47.37 -6.87
N THR A 10 26.96 46.69 -6.98
CA THR A 10 27.08 45.23 -7.14
C THR A 10 26.22 44.44 -6.15
N MET A 11 26.02 44.99 -4.95
CA MET A 11 25.17 44.43 -3.91
C MET A 11 23.68 44.34 -4.32
N LYS A 12 23.15 45.30 -5.09
CA LYS A 12 21.78 45.29 -5.60
C LYS A 12 21.57 44.23 -6.69
N ILE A 13 22.60 44.00 -7.51
CA ILE A 13 22.60 42.96 -8.54
C ILE A 13 22.59 41.59 -7.88
N LEU A 14 23.47 41.37 -6.89
CA LEU A 14 23.53 40.11 -6.13
C LEU A 14 22.21 39.81 -5.41
N PHE A 15 21.60 40.82 -4.78
CA PHE A 15 20.30 40.67 -4.12
C PHE A 15 19.19 40.30 -5.12
N GLY A 16 19.19 40.92 -6.30
CA GLY A 16 18.28 40.58 -7.39
C GLY A 16 18.45 39.13 -7.85
N TYR A 17 19.69 38.66 -8.03
CA TYR A 17 19.97 37.27 -8.40
C TYR A 17 19.47 36.27 -7.34
N ILE A 18 19.69 36.55 -6.04
CA ILE A 18 19.20 35.68 -4.96
C ILE A 18 17.67 35.59 -4.96
N ILE A 19 16.97 36.72 -5.16
CA ILE A 19 15.51 36.71 -5.24
C ILE A 19 15.03 35.90 -6.44
N VAL A 20 15.65 36.10 -7.62
CA VAL A 20 15.27 35.36 -8.84
C VAL A 20 15.52 33.86 -8.67
N THR A 21 16.65 33.45 -8.10
CA THR A 21 16.94 32.02 -7.87
C THR A 21 15.99 31.40 -6.86
N VAL A 22 15.66 32.10 -5.78
CA VAL A 22 14.67 31.63 -4.78
C VAL A 22 13.28 31.47 -5.42
N LEU A 23 12.84 32.44 -6.22
CA LEU A 23 11.55 32.36 -6.93
C LEU A 23 11.51 31.20 -7.93
N LEU A 24 12.60 30.97 -8.67
CA LEU A 24 12.70 29.84 -9.59
C LEU A 24 12.61 28.50 -8.86
N VAL A 25 13.30 28.35 -7.72
CA VAL A 25 13.25 27.12 -6.91
C VAL A 25 11.85 26.87 -6.37
N LEU A 26 11.12 27.91 -5.93
CA LEU A 26 9.75 27.77 -5.42
C LEU A 26 8.76 27.31 -6.50
N ILE A 27 8.93 27.73 -7.75
CA ILE A 27 8.10 27.29 -8.88
C ILE A 27 8.41 25.83 -9.26
N CYS A 28 9.63 25.35 -8.99
CA CYS A 28 10.05 23.97 -9.27
C CYS A 28 9.58 22.95 -8.22
N MET A 29 8.91 23.37 -7.15
CA MET A 29 8.34 22.44 -6.18
C MET A 29 6.99 21.98 -6.68
N GLU A 30 6.95 20.83 -7.35
CA GLU A 30 5.68 20.17 -7.64
C GLU A 30 5.00 19.77 -6.31
N PRO A 31 3.67 19.93 -6.19
CA PRO A 31 2.96 19.45 -5.01
C PRO A 31 3.10 17.93 -4.97
N ASN A 32 3.89 17.44 -4.01
CA ASN A 32 3.92 16.01 -3.67
C ASN A 32 2.48 15.59 -3.33
N GLN A 33 1.84 14.88 -4.26
CA GLN A 33 0.57 14.20 -4.00
C GLN A 33 0.88 13.03 -3.06
N VAL A 34 0.95 13.32 -1.76
CA VAL A 34 1.00 12.25 -0.76
C VAL A 34 -0.44 11.79 -0.60
N GLU A 35 -0.82 10.75 -1.35
CA GLU A 35 -2.06 10.04 -1.11
C GLU A 35 -1.99 9.49 0.32
N ALA A 36 -2.76 10.08 1.23
CA ALA A 36 -2.79 9.63 2.60
C ALA A 36 -3.27 8.18 2.57
N GLN A 37 -2.37 7.24 2.81
CA GLN A 37 -2.73 5.82 2.90
C GLN A 37 -3.56 5.61 4.16
N VAL A 38 -4.87 5.82 4.03
CA VAL A 38 -5.84 5.41 5.05
C VAL A 38 -5.74 3.89 5.12
N GLU A 39 -5.36 3.36 6.28
CA GLU A 39 -5.34 1.92 6.49
C GLU A 39 -6.76 1.38 6.26
N PRO A 40 -6.94 0.31 5.48
CA PRO A 40 -8.26 -0.23 5.23
C PRO A 40 -8.92 -0.66 6.53
N PRO A 41 -10.25 -0.57 6.65
CA PRO A 41 -10.99 -1.19 7.73
C PRO A 41 -10.69 -2.68 7.89
N TYR A 42 -10.88 -3.20 9.10
CA TYR A 42 -10.87 -4.64 9.31
C TYR A 42 -12.06 -5.29 8.59
N PRO A 43 -11.90 -6.49 8.02
CA PRO A 43 -13.03 -7.22 7.47
C PRO A 43 -13.96 -7.68 8.60
N PRO A 44 -15.21 -8.04 8.28
CA PRO A 44 -16.15 -8.54 9.26
C PRO A 44 -15.57 -9.69 10.10
N ARG A 45 -15.95 -9.72 11.38
CA ARG A 45 -15.44 -10.72 12.34
C ARG A 45 -15.65 -12.17 11.89
N TYR A 46 -16.70 -12.44 11.15
CA TYR A 46 -16.98 -13.79 10.62
C TYR A 46 -15.96 -14.22 9.56
N GLU A 47 -15.42 -13.28 8.77
CA GLU A 47 -14.39 -13.55 7.77
C GLU A 47 -13.04 -13.80 8.43
N VAL A 48 -12.69 -13.02 9.45
CA VAL A 48 -11.48 -13.26 10.26
C VAL A 48 -11.56 -14.62 10.96
N LYS A 49 -12.74 -15.01 11.43
CA LYS A 49 -12.97 -16.35 12.00
C LYS A 49 -12.81 -17.44 10.93
N ALA A 50 -13.35 -17.24 9.73
CA ALA A 50 -13.17 -18.17 8.61
C ALA A 50 -11.68 -18.33 8.25
N LEU A 51 -10.89 -17.25 8.22
CA LEU A 51 -9.43 -17.34 8.03
C LEU A 51 -8.74 -18.19 9.10
N ARG A 52 -9.17 -18.14 10.37
CA ARG A 52 -8.61 -19.01 11.43
C ARG A 52 -8.93 -20.48 11.19
N GLU A 53 -10.14 -20.78 10.75
CA GLU A 53 -10.56 -22.15 10.42
C GLU A 53 -9.80 -22.66 9.19
N ILE A 54 -9.67 -21.83 8.14
CA ILE A 54 -8.86 -22.11 6.95
C ILE A 54 -7.42 -22.44 7.35
N ALA A 55 -6.83 -21.61 8.20
CA ALA A 55 -5.46 -21.83 8.67
C ALA A 55 -5.31 -23.16 9.41
N ALA A 56 -6.27 -23.51 10.26
CA ALA A 56 -6.27 -24.78 10.96
C ALA A 56 -6.44 -25.98 10.01
N GLU A 57 -7.36 -25.90 9.05
CA GLU A 57 -7.62 -26.95 8.05
C GLU A 57 -6.43 -27.16 7.08
N LEU A 58 -5.64 -26.10 6.83
CA LEU A 58 -4.43 -26.12 6.00
C LEU A 58 -3.13 -26.39 6.79
N GLY A 59 -3.18 -26.44 8.12
CA GLY A 59 -1.96 -26.49 8.93
C GLY A 59 -1.10 -25.22 8.85
N LYS A 60 -1.67 -24.09 8.41
CA LYS A 60 -0.99 -22.80 8.27
C LYS A 60 -0.82 -22.13 9.63
N LYS A 61 0.42 -21.77 10.00
CA LYS A 61 0.79 -21.31 11.36
C LYS A 61 1.38 -19.91 11.41
N ASP A 62 1.75 -19.36 10.26
CA ASP A 62 2.52 -18.13 10.09
C ASP A 62 1.66 -16.88 9.89
N TRP A 63 0.32 -16.98 9.87
CA TRP A 63 -0.57 -15.83 9.85
C TRP A 63 -0.73 -15.17 11.23
N ASN A 64 -0.43 -13.87 11.32
CA ASN A 64 -0.64 -13.05 12.50
C ASN A 64 -2.05 -12.45 12.53
N PHE A 65 -2.96 -13.13 13.23
CA PHE A 65 -4.34 -12.69 13.42
C PHE A 65 -4.54 -11.52 14.39
N SER A 66 -3.46 -10.91 14.88
CA SER A 66 -3.50 -9.65 15.64
C SER A 66 -3.45 -8.43 14.72
N GLU A 67 -3.21 -8.64 13.42
CA GLU A 67 -3.08 -7.60 12.42
C GLU A 67 -4.22 -7.64 11.40
N ASN A 68 -4.40 -6.53 10.67
CA ASN A 68 -5.42 -6.43 9.64
C ASN A 68 -5.01 -7.22 8.38
N PRO A 69 -5.74 -8.28 7.98
CA PRO A 69 -5.41 -9.02 6.77
C PRO A 69 -5.57 -8.22 5.47
N CYS A 70 -6.25 -7.07 5.50
CA CYS A 70 -6.53 -6.25 4.32
C CYS A 70 -5.51 -5.14 4.07
N ASN A 71 -4.51 -4.93 4.94
CA ASN A 71 -3.61 -3.78 4.85
C ASN A 71 -2.37 -4.00 3.96
N ASN A 72 -2.29 -5.12 3.25
CA ASN A 72 -1.18 -5.53 2.37
C ASN A 72 0.19 -5.50 3.09
N LYS A 73 0.22 -5.85 4.38
CA LYS A 73 1.44 -5.88 5.18
C LYS A 73 1.60 -7.24 5.87
N SER A 74 2.77 -7.40 6.49
CA SER A 74 3.13 -8.50 7.39
C SER A 74 2.89 -9.91 6.83
N SER A 75 2.44 -10.84 7.66
CA SER A 75 2.21 -12.24 7.32
C SER A 75 1.10 -12.46 6.28
N TRP A 76 0.29 -11.43 6.03
CA TRP A 76 -0.87 -11.49 5.15
C TRP A 76 -0.54 -11.18 3.69
N PHE A 77 0.67 -10.72 3.40
CA PHE A 77 1.05 -10.25 2.07
C PHE A 77 2.46 -10.67 1.71
N THR A 78 2.62 -11.20 0.49
CA THR A 78 3.93 -11.43 -0.11
C THR A 78 4.20 -10.35 -1.16
N PRO A 79 5.24 -9.51 -0.98
CA PRO A 79 5.59 -8.50 -1.96
C PRO A 79 5.89 -9.10 -3.33
N PRO A 80 5.54 -8.39 -4.43
CA PRO A 80 5.93 -8.80 -5.76
C PRO A 80 7.46 -8.95 -5.88
N PRO A 81 7.94 -9.96 -6.62
CA PRO A 81 9.36 -10.15 -6.85
C PRO A 81 9.96 -8.98 -7.66
N LEU A 82 11.13 -8.51 -7.24
CA LEU A 82 11.80 -7.33 -7.77
C LEU A 82 12.16 -7.42 -9.27
N HIS A 83 12.33 -8.62 -9.82
CA HIS A 83 12.83 -8.84 -11.18
C HIS A 83 11.86 -9.62 -12.09
N GLY A 84 10.56 -9.60 -11.79
CA GLY A 84 9.55 -10.24 -12.64
C GLY A 84 9.64 -11.76 -12.71
N SER A 85 10.45 -12.40 -11.87
CA SER A 85 10.36 -13.83 -11.61
C SER A 85 8.99 -14.16 -11.00
N ARG A 86 8.54 -15.41 -11.04
CA ARG A 86 7.35 -15.80 -10.25
C ARG A 86 7.77 -15.91 -8.78
N ALA A 87 6.92 -15.42 -7.87
CA ALA A 87 7.11 -15.68 -6.45
C ALA A 87 7.07 -17.20 -6.23
N VAL A 88 8.16 -17.75 -5.71
CA VAL A 88 8.28 -19.20 -5.46
C VAL A 88 7.33 -19.61 -4.34
N ASN A 89 7.19 -18.74 -3.33
CA ASN A 89 6.27 -18.90 -2.21
C ASN A 89 5.40 -17.64 -2.14
N ASN A 90 4.07 -17.79 -2.13
CA ASN A 90 3.13 -16.68 -1.97
C ASN A 90 2.15 -16.99 -0.84
N SER A 91 2.06 -16.06 0.12
CA SER A 91 1.07 -15.98 1.19
C SER A 91 0.42 -14.61 1.10
N THR A 92 -0.69 -14.49 0.36
CA THR A 92 -1.38 -13.21 0.21
C THR A 92 -2.88 -13.36 0.43
N VAL A 93 -3.46 -12.51 1.27
CA VAL A 93 -4.90 -12.30 1.37
C VAL A 93 -5.21 -10.94 0.77
N THR A 94 -6.20 -10.88 -0.13
CA THR A 94 -6.67 -9.63 -0.71
C THR A 94 -8.07 -9.32 -0.24
N CYS A 95 -8.38 -8.02 -0.20
CA CYS A 95 -9.68 -7.52 0.18
C CYS A 95 -10.19 -6.52 -0.84
N ASN A 96 -11.50 -6.55 -1.07
CA ASN A 96 -12.23 -5.51 -1.78
C ASN A 96 -12.88 -4.57 -0.76
N CYS A 97 -12.48 -3.30 -0.78
CA CYS A 97 -13.01 -2.25 0.09
C CYS A 97 -13.86 -1.21 -0.67
N SER A 98 -14.24 -1.48 -1.92
CA SER A 98 -15.02 -0.56 -2.75
C SER A 98 -16.54 -0.64 -2.50
N PHE A 99 -16.96 -1.17 -1.35
CA PHE A 99 -18.36 -1.26 -0.97
C PHE A 99 -18.89 0.07 -0.46
N THR A 100 -20.16 0.36 -0.73
CA THR A 100 -20.79 1.66 -0.46
C THR A 100 -20.92 1.99 1.03
N ASN A 101 -20.93 0.98 1.89
CA ASN A 101 -20.91 1.09 3.35
C ASN A 101 -19.50 1.26 3.93
N GLY A 102 -18.44 1.23 3.10
CA GLY A 102 -17.05 1.27 3.55
C GLY A 102 -16.57 -0.04 4.20
N GLU A 103 -17.31 -1.15 4.07
CA GLU A 103 -16.84 -2.45 4.52
C GLU A 103 -15.80 -3.03 3.55
N CYS A 104 -14.81 -3.72 4.11
CA CYS A 104 -13.84 -4.51 3.36
C CYS A 104 -14.19 -5.98 3.49
N HIS A 105 -14.21 -6.69 2.37
CA HIS A 105 -14.43 -8.13 2.36
C HIS A 105 -13.26 -8.85 1.70
N ILE A 106 -12.89 -10.01 2.25
CA ILE A 106 -11.88 -10.88 1.67
C ILE A 106 -12.38 -11.38 0.31
N ASP A 107 -11.60 -11.11 -0.74
CA ASP A 107 -11.94 -11.46 -2.11
C ASP A 107 -10.91 -12.38 -2.78
N GLY A 108 -9.74 -12.57 -2.16
CA GLY A 108 -8.73 -13.48 -2.65
C GLY A 108 -7.86 -14.06 -1.55
N ILE A 109 -7.48 -15.32 -1.72
CA ILE A 109 -6.48 -16.01 -0.91
C ILE A 109 -5.49 -16.66 -1.88
N TYR A 110 -4.20 -16.40 -1.71
CA TYR A 110 -3.13 -16.93 -2.54
C TYR A 110 -2.15 -17.68 -1.67
N LEU A 111 -2.11 -19.01 -1.80
CA LEU A 111 -1.22 -19.90 -1.07
C LEU A 111 -0.46 -20.78 -2.06
N VAL A 112 0.73 -20.33 -2.48
CA VAL A 112 1.54 -20.98 -3.51
C VAL A 112 2.88 -21.40 -2.92
N GLY A 113 3.35 -22.62 -3.23
CA GLY A 113 4.69 -23.09 -2.89
C GLY A 113 4.96 -23.33 -1.40
N GLN A 114 3.92 -23.37 -0.56
CA GLN A 114 4.07 -23.46 0.89
C GLN A 114 4.05 -24.88 1.46
N ASP A 115 3.82 -25.90 0.63
CA ASP A 115 3.77 -27.31 1.04
C ASP A 115 2.86 -27.53 2.27
N LEU A 116 1.62 -27.03 2.17
CA LEU A 116 0.65 -27.09 3.26
C LEU A 116 0.08 -28.51 3.41
N ASP A 117 0.19 -29.07 4.61
CA ASP A 117 -0.13 -30.47 4.92
C ASP A 117 -1.61 -30.68 5.29
N GLY A 118 -2.51 -30.02 4.56
CA GLY A 118 -3.93 -29.93 4.89
C GLY A 118 -4.87 -30.35 3.77
N VAL A 119 -6.15 -30.06 3.95
CA VAL A 119 -7.21 -30.34 2.96
C VAL A 119 -7.80 -29.05 2.42
N LEU A 120 -8.49 -29.12 1.28
CA LEU A 120 -9.26 -27.98 0.78
C LEU A 120 -10.27 -27.52 1.85
N PRO A 121 -10.14 -26.32 2.43
CA PRO A 121 -10.87 -25.92 3.63
C PRO A 121 -12.36 -25.73 3.34
N ARG A 122 -13.23 -26.39 4.10
CA ARG A 122 -14.69 -26.20 3.95
C ARG A 122 -15.14 -24.83 4.45
N SER A 123 -14.35 -24.25 5.36
CA SER A 123 -14.54 -22.90 5.89
C SER A 123 -14.44 -21.81 4.81
N LEU A 124 -13.88 -22.09 3.63
CA LEU A 124 -13.92 -21.19 2.46
C LEU A 124 -15.35 -20.76 2.10
N GLY A 125 -16.34 -21.65 2.28
CA GLY A 125 -17.75 -21.33 2.02
C GLY A 125 -18.35 -20.24 2.93
N LYS A 126 -17.64 -19.83 3.99
CA LYS A 126 -18.03 -18.72 4.87
C LYS A 126 -17.56 -17.35 4.36
N LEU A 127 -16.70 -17.32 3.35
CA LEU A 127 -16.20 -16.09 2.71
C LEU A 127 -17.08 -15.77 1.49
N SER A 128 -18.23 -15.12 1.71
CA SER A 128 -19.24 -14.88 0.66
C SER A 128 -18.76 -14.02 -0.51
N TYR A 129 -17.67 -13.26 -0.34
CA TYR A 129 -17.12 -12.34 -1.33
C TYR A 129 -15.86 -12.86 -2.01
N ILE A 130 -15.43 -14.09 -1.69
CA ILE A 130 -14.24 -14.71 -2.27
C ILE A 130 -14.43 -14.89 -3.78
N LYS A 131 -13.41 -14.51 -4.55
CA LYS A 131 -13.37 -14.62 -6.02
C LYS A 131 -12.19 -15.47 -6.50
N THR A 132 -11.08 -15.46 -5.76
CA THR A 132 -9.83 -16.11 -6.15
C THR A 132 -9.27 -16.97 -5.02
N LEU A 133 -8.75 -18.15 -5.38
CA LEU A 133 -8.08 -19.11 -4.51
C LEU A 133 -6.79 -19.62 -5.18
#